data_AF-R4MUC6-F1
#
_entry.id   AF-R4MUC6-F1
#
_cell.length_a   1.000
_cell.length_b   1.000
_cell.length_c   1.000
_cell.angle_alpha   90.00
_cell.angle_beta   90.00
_cell.angle_gamma   90.00
#
_symmetry.space_group_name_H-M   'P 1'
#
loop_
_entity.id
_entity.type
_entity.pdbx_description
1 polymer ?
#
loop_
_entity_poly.entity_id
_entity_poly.type
_entity_poly.pdbx_seq_one_letter_code
_entity_poly.pdbx_strand_id
1 'polypeptide(L)' 'MGGSAAVLGAAKALGQIKPAGVEVHFIVAACENMISGTGMRPGDIVTASNGKTIEV' A
#
# COMPACT_ATOMS: atom_id res chain seq x y z
N MET A 1 6.25 7.75 -3.75
CA MET A 1 5.80 6.36 -4.02
C MET A 1 6.96 5.37 -4.34
N GLY A 2 8.18 5.57 -3.82
CA GLY A 2 9.34 4.74 -4.18
C GLY A 2 9.20 3.25 -3.84
N GLY A 3 8.60 2.91 -2.69
CA GLY A 3 8.34 1.51 -2.32
C GLY A 3 7.42 0.78 -3.31
N SER A 4 6.33 1.44 -3.73
CA SER A 4 5.43 0.91 -4.76
C SER A 4 6.14 0.70 -6.10
N ALA A 5 7.01 1.65 -6.49
CA ALA A 5 7.80 1.52 -7.71
C ALA A 5 8.73 0.29 -7.66
N ALA A 6 9.37 0.04 -6.51
CA ALA A 6 10.22 -1.12 -6.32
C ALA A 6 9.42 -2.44 -6.40
N VAL A 7 8.23 -2.50 -5.78
CA VAL A 7 7.34 -3.67 -5.85
C VAL A 7 6.91 -3.96 -7.28
N LEU A 8 6.49 -2.93 -8.03
CA LEU A 8 6.09 -3.09 -9.44
C LEU A 8 7.29 -3.41 -10.35
N GLY A 9 8.48 -2.90 -10.03
CA GLY A 9 9.73 -3.27 -10.68
C GLY A 9 10.09 -4.75 -10.45
N ALA A 10 9.93 -5.24 -9.22
CA ALA A 10 10.08 -6.65 -8.90
C ALA A 10 9.05 -7.51 -9.65
N ALA A 11 7.79 -7.08 -9.71
CA ALA A 11 6.75 -7.78 -10.48
C ALA A 11 7.11 -7.88 -11.97
N LYS A 12 7.62 -6.78 -12.56
CA LYS A 12 8.10 -6.76 -13.94
C LYS A 12 9.24 -7.75 -14.17
N ALA A 13 10.25 -7.76 -13.30
CA ALA A 13 11.40 -8.66 -13.41
C ALA A 13 11.00 -10.13 -13.21
N LEU A 14 10.17 -10.43 -12.22
CA LEU A 14 9.69 -11.79 -11.94
C LEU A 14 8.80 -12.33 -13.05
N GLY A 15 8.00 -11.48 -13.69
CA GLY A 15 7.23 -11.86 -14.89
C GLY A 15 8.10 -12.26 -16.09
N GLN A 16 9.35 -11.79 -16.15
CA GLN A 16 10.34 -12.19 -17.16
C GLN A 16 11.13 -13.43 -16.74
N ILE A 17 11.57 -13.50 -15.48
CA ILE A 17 12.37 -14.61 -14.94
C ILE A 17 11.55 -15.91 -14.84
N LYS A 18 10.25 -15.79 -14.50
CA LYS A 18 9.32 -16.93 -14.30
C LYS A 18 9.89 -18.02 -13.37
N PRO A 19 10.24 -17.69 -12.12
CA PRO A 19 10.78 -18.67 -11.18
C PRO A 19 9.75 -19.78 -10.90
N ALA A 20 10.21 -21.02 -10.85
CA ALA A 20 9.38 -22.18 -10.56
C ALA A 20 9.21 -22.38 -9.05
N GLY A 21 8.08 -22.97 -8.64
CA GLY A 21 7.83 -23.38 -7.26
C GLY A 21 7.52 -22.24 -6.28
N VAL A 22 7.22 -21.04 -6.78
CA VAL A 22 6.85 -19.89 -5.95
C VAL A 22 5.60 -19.20 -6.46
N GLU A 23 4.80 -18.68 -5.53
CA GLU A 23 3.66 -17.80 -5.78
C GLU A 23 3.92 -16.47 -5.09
N VAL A 24 3.76 -15.35 -5.81
CA VAL A 24 4.07 -14.02 -5.29
C VAL A 24 2.89 -13.08 -5.55
N HIS A 25 2.38 -12.46 -4.49
CA HIS A 25 1.33 -11.44 -4.56
C HIS A 25 1.95 -10.05 -4.44
N PHE A 26 1.63 -9.16 -5.37
CA PHE A 26 2.11 -7.76 -5.37
C PHE A 26 0.95 -6.83 -5.02
N ILE A 27 1.02 -6.16 -3.87
CA ILE A 27 -0.09 -5.35 -3.34
C ILE A 27 0.41 -3.95 -2.97
N VAL A 28 -0.32 -2.92 -3.39
CA VAL A 28 -0.05 -1.51 -3.06
C VAL A 28 -1.37 -0.79 -2.78
N ALA A 29 -1.52 -0.21 -1.58
CA ALA A 29 -2.61 0.70 -1.26
C ALA A 29 -2.26 2.12 -1.74
N ALA A 30 -2.48 2.41 -3.03
CA ALA A 30 -2.11 3.69 -3.63
C ALA A 30 -3.11 4.79 -3.25
N CYS A 31 -2.60 5.93 -2.79
CA CYS A 31 -3.36 7.14 -2.51
C CYS A 31 -2.47 8.38 -2.63
N GLU A 32 -3.07 9.56 -2.54
CA GLU A 32 -2.40 10.84 -2.29
C GLU A 32 -2.82 11.38 -0.92
N ASN A 33 -1.97 12.19 -0.29
CA ASN A 33 -2.25 12.82 1.00
C ASN A 33 -2.49 14.32 0.79
N MET A 34 -3.75 14.70 0.62
CA MET A 34 -4.17 16.05 0.25
C MET A 34 -4.97 16.74 1.35
N ILE A 35 -4.95 18.08 1.35
CA ILE A 35 -5.78 18.91 2.21
C ILE A 35 -7.11 19.19 1.51
N SER A 36 -8.23 18.90 2.18
CA SER A 36 -9.58 19.20 1.70
C SER A 36 -10.56 19.37 2.86
N GLY A 37 -11.74 19.94 2.61
CA GLY A 37 -12.82 20.02 3.60
C GLY A 37 -13.39 18.65 4.03
N THR A 38 -13.06 17.59 3.28
CA THR A 38 -13.41 16.19 3.59
C THR A 38 -12.20 15.40 4.08
N GLY A 39 -11.10 16.07 4.43
CA GLY A 39 -9.85 15.43 4.86
C GLY A 39 -9.93 14.89 6.29
N MET A 40 -9.05 13.92 6.58
CA MET A 40 -8.75 13.49 7.94
C MET A 40 -8.13 14.65 8.74
N ARG A 41 -8.45 14.74 10.03
CA ARG A 41 -7.96 15.77 10.95
C ARG A 41 -6.92 15.18 11.92
N PRO A 42 -5.97 15.99 12.41
CA PRO A 42 -5.09 15.58 13.51
C PRO A 42 -5.90 15.16 14.73
N GLY A 43 -5.57 14.01 15.33
CA GLY A 43 -6.29 13.42 16.47
C GLY A 43 -7.55 12.63 16.10
N ASP A 44 -7.90 12.47 14.81
CA ASP A 44 -8.97 11.56 14.42
C ASP A 44 -8.61 10.12 14.84
N ILE A 45 -9.58 9.41 15.44
CA ILE A 45 -9.45 7.98 15.74
C ILE A 45 -10.01 7.18 14.56
N VAL A 46 -9.12 6.54 13.81
CA VAL A 46 -9.48 5.67 12.68
C VAL A 46 -9.45 4.20 13.09
N THR A 47 -10.27 3.37 12.44
CA THR A 47 -10.32 1.92 12.70
C THR A 47 -9.70 1.17 11.53
N ALA A 48 -8.65 0.40 11.80
CA ALA A 48 -8.04 -0.50 10.82
C ALA A 48 -8.97 -1.68 10.49
N SER A 49 -8.75 -2.35 9.36
CA SER A 49 -9.57 -3.50 8.93
C SER A 49 -9.53 -4.70 9.91
N ASN A 50 -8.56 -4.74 10.81
CA ASN A 50 -8.45 -5.73 11.89
C ASN A 50 -9.12 -5.29 13.21
N GLY A 51 -9.88 -4.19 13.20
CA GLY A 51 -10.64 -3.69 14.35
C GLY A 51 -9.83 -2.88 15.36
N LYS A 52 -8.52 -2.71 15.17
CA LYS A 52 -7.70 -1.85 16.03
C LYS A 52 -7.93 -0.38 15.72
N THR A 53 -8.05 0.44 16.77
CA THR A 53 -8.16 1.89 16.65
C THR A 53 -6.79 2.55 16.68
N ILE A 54 -6.63 3.65 15.94
CA ILE A 54 -5.39 4.43 15.83
C ILE A 54 -5.77 5.90 15.99
N GLU A 55 -5.18 6.58 16.98
CA GLU A 55 -5.15 8.04 17.03
C GLU A 55 -4.03 8.52 16.11
N VAL A 56 -4.38 9.36 15.14
CA VAL A 56 -3.47 9.86 14.11
C VAL A 56 -2.81 11.16 14.52
#